data_AF-A0A3D2R5Q5-F1
#
_entry.id   AF-A0A3D2R5Q5-F1
#
_cell.length_a   1.000
_cell.length_b   1.000
_cell.length_c   1.000
_cell.angle_alpha   90.00
_cell.angle_beta   90.00
_cell.angle_gamma   90.00
#
_symmetry.space_group_name_H-M   'P 1'
#
loop_
_entity.id
_entity.type
_entity.pdbx_description
1 polymer ?
#
loop_
_entity_poly.entity_id
_entity_poly.type
_entity_poly.pdbx_seq_one_letter_code
_entity_poly.pdbx_strand_id
1 'polypeptide(L)'
;QEYNVLMVGHDNGLIEIIPNDQDQVLQIVAILNKPSIPPNIKSINDFYEYQGQVYVATDFGISVFDLSLMEFGDTYYIGELGSTISVAQTTILPPFIYAATAQDGIKKALLDGPDLIDYASWETVTGGGIVAIQTLNDAVYFARTNQRVLRLTPEPSQIMADFGTDPIVDMRVNGNVLTITTESTVNTYGADFTPLDIFELPFEFGDKFSVGLGFADQIFAGTQTSGLLKRSSGQFGWTPVGPQGPLFNNPFSIDASSGQLWVGFGEITVSFNPFPLSFRGLSQFQNEGWNNIPAADLFGASDIVQMKINPMNPDQVFASSFQFGLLKLTAGVPEILYDESNSSLTLPTGNPAAGLRIYGSDFDRDNNLWFVQSKIDQGLLRLSPSGQIGKIDLSGIINAEDELALTDLKISREGYVFFGSAENGLIGFNPSTNSFNRITEGSGNGNLPSTDVRSLAFDNNNRLWIGTREG
;
A
#
# COMPACT_ATOMS: atom_id res chain seq x y z
N GLN A 1 2.13 -17.87 29.10
CA GLN A 1 3.09 -17.72 28.01
C GLN A 1 4.46 -18.15 28.52
N GLU A 2 4.88 -19.36 28.18
CA GLU A 2 6.15 -19.96 28.63
C GLU A 2 7.31 -19.69 27.64
N TYR A 3 7.00 -19.57 26.34
CA TYR A 3 8.00 -19.52 25.27
C TYR A 3 8.35 -18.11 24.76
N ASN A 4 7.53 -17.08 25.02
CA ASN A 4 7.79 -15.67 24.66
C ASN A 4 8.32 -15.44 23.22
N VAL A 5 7.66 -16.05 22.23
CA VAL A 5 7.96 -15.88 20.81
C VAL A 5 6.81 -15.21 20.06
N LEU A 6 7.12 -14.51 18.97
CA LEU A 6 6.15 -14.07 17.96
C LEU A 6 6.18 -15.07 16.79
N MET A 7 5.01 -15.58 16.41
CA MET A 7 4.85 -16.42 15.22
C MET A 7 4.18 -15.62 14.10
N VAL A 8 4.74 -15.68 12.89
CA VAL A 8 4.20 -15.05 11.69
C VAL A 8 3.92 -16.14 10.66
N GLY A 9 2.67 -16.23 10.20
CA GLY A 9 2.24 -17.18 9.19
C GLY A 9 1.99 -16.48 7.86
N HIS A 10 2.39 -17.11 6.76
CA HIS A 10 2.26 -16.58 5.41
C HIS A 10 1.26 -17.39 4.57
N ASP A 11 0.73 -16.77 3.51
CA ASP A 11 -0.24 -17.38 2.58
C ASP A 11 0.29 -18.63 1.83
N ASN A 12 1.61 -18.77 1.77
CA ASN A 12 2.31 -19.87 1.12
C ASN A 12 2.70 -21.01 2.07
N GLY A 13 2.39 -20.90 3.36
CA GLY A 13 2.73 -21.89 4.38
C GLY A 13 4.12 -21.75 4.99
N LEU A 14 4.83 -20.65 4.74
CA LEU A 14 5.99 -20.27 5.54
C LEU A 14 5.52 -19.85 6.94
N ILE A 15 6.24 -20.30 7.95
CA ILE A 15 6.09 -19.80 9.32
C ILE A 15 7.43 -19.22 9.75
N GLU A 16 7.41 -18.05 10.36
CA GLU A 16 8.57 -17.41 10.95
C GLU A 16 8.37 -17.29 12.46
N ILE A 17 9.38 -17.69 13.23
CA ILE A 17 9.40 -17.56 14.69
C ILE A 17 10.46 -16.54 15.04
N ILE A 18 10.03 -15.51 15.77
CA ILE A 18 10.85 -14.39 16.20
C ILE A 18 10.93 -14.44 17.72
N PRO A 19 12.04 -14.94 18.30
CA PRO A 19 12.25 -14.89 19.74
C PRO A 19 12.38 -13.43 20.20
N ASN A 20 11.74 -13.06 21.31
CA ASN A 20 11.77 -11.69 21.81
C ASN A 20 13.17 -11.21 22.25
N ASP A 21 14.12 -12.12 22.46
CA ASP A 21 15.45 -11.88 23.00
C ASP A 21 16.59 -12.10 21.99
N GLN A 22 16.27 -12.40 20.73
CA GLN A 22 17.26 -12.70 19.68
C GLN A 22 16.93 -11.98 18.38
N ASP A 23 17.96 -11.49 17.70
CA ASP A 23 17.83 -10.86 16.37
C ASP A 23 17.67 -11.88 15.23
N GLN A 24 17.60 -13.18 15.55
CA GLN A 24 17.51 -14.24 14.56
C GLN A 24 16.05 -14.68 14.36
N VAL A 25 15.55 -14.46 13.14
CA VAL A 25 14.28 -15.03 12.68
C VAL A 25 14.51 -16.49 12.28
N LEU A 26 13.72 -17.40 12.86
CA LEU A 26 13.72 -18.82 12.52
C LEU A 26 12.65 -19.11 11.48
N GLN A 27 13.06 -19.64 10.32
CA GLN A 27 12.13 -20.00 9.25
C GLN A 27 11.77 -21.48 9.32
N ILE A 28 10.48 -21.75 9.48
CA ILE A 28 9.89 -23.10 9.47
C ILE A 28 9.22 -23.32 8.11
N VAL A 29 9.87 -24.10 7.26
CA VAL A 29 9.47 -24.31 5.85
C VAL A 29 8.74 -25.64 5.61
N ALA A 30 8.34 -26.35 6.67
CA ALA A 30 7.79 -27.70 6.55
C ALA A 30 6.48 -27.75 5.75
N ILE A 31 5.55 -26.81 6.00
CA ILE A 31 4.30 -26.69 5.22
C ILE A 31 4.61 -26.14 3.82
N LEU A 32 5.40 -25.06 3.73
CA LEU A 32 5.86 -24.47 2.47
C LEU A 32 6.42 -25.52 1.49
N ASN A 33 7.28 -26.42 1.97
CA ASN A 33 7.95 -27.44 1.15
C ASN A 33 7.22 -28.79 1.09
N LYS A 34 6.04 -28.95 1.72
CA LYS A 34 5.29 -30.21 1.69
C LYS A 34 4.78 -30.51 0.28
N PRO A 35 5.24 -31.57 -0.41
CA PRO A 35 4.83 -31.83 -1.80
C PRO A 35 3.42 -32.40 -1.92
N SER A 36 2.91 -33.03 -0.85
CA SER A 36 1.57 -33.62 -0.83
C SER A 36 0.46 -32.58 -0.67
N ILE A 37 0.80 -31.32 -0.37
CA ILE A 37 -0.14 -30.22 -0.20
C ILE A 37 0.05 -29.26 -1.39
N PRO A 38 -0.98 -29.02 -2.22
CA PRO A 38 -0.91 -28.06 -3.30
C PRO A 38 -0.58 -26.64 -2.81
N PRO A 39 0.19 -25.83 -3.57
CA PRO A 39 0.57 -24.47 -3.14
C PRO A 39 -0.61 -23.55 -2.82
N ASN A 40 -1.75 -23.72 -3.50
CA ASN A 40 -2.93 -22.86 -3.38
C ASN A 40 -3.80 -23.13 -2.14
N ILE A 41 -3.40 -24.05 -1.26
CA ILE A 41 -4.11 -24.33 0.00
C ILE A 41 -3.16 -24.31 1.21
N LYS A 42 -1.99 -23.68 1.09
CA LYS A 42 -0.98 -23.63 2.17
C LYS A 42 -1.12 -22.47 3.14
N SER A 43 -2.11 -21.60 2.94
CA SER A 43 -2.31 -20.41 3.76
C SER A 43 -2.34 -20.77 5.24
N ILE A 44 -1.58 -20.02 6.03
CA ILE A 44 -1.68 -20.05 7.49
C ILE A 44 -2.75 -19.04 7.90
N ASN A 45 -3.85 -19.55 8.44
CA ASN A 45 -5.03 -18.74 8.75
C ASN A 45 -5.04 -18.29 10.21
N ASP A 46 -4.55 -19.13 11.13
CA ASP A 46 -4.53 -18.83 12.55
C ASP A 46 -3.53 -19.68 13.33
N PHE A 47 -3.13 -19.17 14.50
CA PHE A 47 -2.39 -19.91 15.52
C PHE A 47 -3.17 -19.90 16.83
N TYR A 48 -3.44 -21.10 17.37
CA TYR A 48 -4.00 -21.25 18.70
C TYR A 48 -3.04 -22.05 19.59
N GLU A 49 -2.53 -21.44 20.66
CA GLU A 49 -1.64 -22.10 21.61
C GLU A 49 -2.42 -22.70 22.77
N TYR A 50 -2.10 -23.96 23.11
CA TYR A 50 -2.60 -24.62 24.29
C TYR A 50 -1.56 -25.62 24.81
N GLN A 51 -1.10 -25.40 26.05
CA GLN A 51 -0.16 -26.27 26.77
C GLN A 51 1.15 -26.54 25.99
N GLY A 52 1.68 -25.53 25.30
CA GLY A 52 2.93 -25.62 24.54
C GLY A 52 2.79 -26.18 23.13
N GLN A 53 1.59 -26.63 22.74
CA GLN A 53 1.26 -26.98 21.37
C GLN A 53 0.56 -25.81 20.68
N VAL A 54 0.90 -25.58 19.42
CA VAL A 54 0.25 -24.60 18.56
C VAL A 54 -0.52 -25.34 17.48
N TYR A 55 -1.84 -25.16 17.49
CA TYR A 55 -2.74 -25.63 16.45
C TYR A 55 -2.74 -24.58 15.34
N VAL A 56 -2.05 -24.91 14.25
CA VAL A 56 -1.91 -24.07 13.06
C VAL A 56 -3.10 -24.35 12.14
N ALA A 57 -4.04 -23.42 12.06
CA ALA A 57 -5.17 -23.50 11.14
C ALA A 57 -4.72 -23.16 9.72
N THR A 58 -5.13 -23.95 8.73
CA THR A 58 -4.71 -23.79 7.34
C THR A 58 -5.83 -24.10 6.36
N ASP A 59 -5.62 -23.81 5.09
CA ASP A 59 -6.56 -24.16 4.02
C ASP A 59 -6.65 -25.65 3.69
N PHE A 60 -5.77 -26.48 4.27
CA PHE A 60 -5.81 -27.94 4.11
C PHE A 60 -6.29 -28.70 5.37
N GLY A 61 -6.38 -28.04 6.52
CA GLY A 61 -6.69 -28.67 7.80
C GLY A 61 -5.98 -28.00 8.97
N ILE A 62 -5.60 -28.78 9.99
CA ILE A 62 -4.89 -28.28 11.18
C ILE A 62 -3.53 -28.99 11.26
N SER A 63 -2.45 -28.26 11.46
CA SER A 63 -1.14 -28.85 11.79
C SER A 63 -0.75 -28.51 13.21
N VAL A 64 -0.22 -29.48 13.96
CA VAL A 64 0.22 -29.26 15.34
C VAL A 64 1.72 -28.99 15.36
N PHE A 65 2.12 -27.88 15.95
CA PHE A 65 3.51 -27.50 16.15
C PHE A 65 3.86 -27.50 17.62
N ASP A 66 4.93 -28.18 18.01
CA ASP A 66 5.43 -28.22 19.38
C ASP A 66 6.47 -27.11 19.58
N LEU A 67 6.18 -26.15 20.47
CA LEU A 67 7.08 -25.03 20.74
C LEU A 67 8.35 -25.43 21.50
N SER A 68 8.33 -26.54 22.23
CA SER A 68 9.49 -27.04 22.97
C SER A 68 10.49 -27.75 22.08
N LEU A 69 9.98 -28.52 21.11
CA LEU A 69 10.78 -29.29 20.17
C LEU A 69 11.04 -28.52 18.86
N MET A 70 10.31 -27.42 18.64
CA MET A 70 10.34 -26.61 17.43
C MET A 70 10.08 -27.44 16.16
N GLU A 71 9.17 -28.41 16.26
CA GLU A 71 8.86 -29.35 15.19
C GLU A 71 7.35 -29.55 15.02
N PHE A 72 6.98 -30.02 13.81
CA PHE A 72 5.61 -30.42 13.54
C PHE A 72 5.36 -31.85 14.02
N GLY A 73 4.25 -32.03 14.74
CA GLY A 73 3.64 -33.32 14.99
C GLY A 73 2.63 -33.66 13.90
N ASP A 74 1.43 -34.03 14.32
CA ASP A 74 0.39 -34.51 13.43
C ASP A 74 -0.26 -33.40 12.60
N THR A 75 -0.83 -33.82 11.46
CA THR A 75 -1.70 -33.00 10.62
C THR A 75 -3.08 -33.63 10.58
N TYR A 76 -4.10 -32.87 10.97
CA TYR A 76 -5.48 -33.31 11.02
C TYR A 76 -6.22 -32.90 9.75
N TYR A 77 -6.55 -33.90 8.93
CA TYR A 77 -7.44 -33.76 7.78
C TYR A 77 -8.86 -34.09 8.22
N ILE A 78 -9.60 -33.06 8.63
CA ILE A 78 -10.88 -33.18 9.36
C ILE A 78 -12.11 -33.08 8.45
N GLY A 79 -11.91 -33.12 7.14
CA GLY A 79 -12.98 -33.22 6.15
C GLY A 79 -13.60 -34.61 6.09
N GLU A 80 -14.74 -34.71 5.41
CA GLU A 80 -15.38 -36.00 5.18
C GLU A 80 -14.42 -36.97 4.48
N LEU A 81 -14.33 -38.21 4.97
CA LEU A 81 -13.38 -39.24 4.52
C LEU A 81 -11.90 -38.82 4.57
N GLY A 82 -11.53 -37.90 5.47
CA GLY A 82 -10.15 -37.41 5.61
C GLY A 82 -9.73 -36.43 4.51
N SER A 83 -10.69 -35.74 3.89
CA SER A 83 -10.41 -34.69 2.91
C SER A 83 -9.86 -33.42 3.56
N THR A 84 -9.19 -32.60 2.74
CA THR A 84 -8.72 -31.26 3.14
C THR A 84 -9.89 -30.28 3.18
N ILE A 85 -9.97 -29.47 4.23
CA ILE A 85 -10.93 -28.37 4.33
C ILE A 85 -10.24 -27.11 4.85
N SER A 86 -10.74 -25.94 4.47
CA SER A 86 -10.20 -24.66 4.95
C SER A 86 -10.68 -24.37 6.37
N VAL A 87 -9.73 -24.37 7.31
CA VAL A 87 -9.93 -24.07 8.72
C VAL A 87 -9.50 -22.63 8.95
N ALA A 88 -10.45 -21.78 9.35
CA ALA A 88 -10.22 -20.36 9.58
C ALA A 88 -9.55 -20.11 10.93
N GLN A 89 -10.06 -20.75 11.99
CA GLN A 89 -9.57 -20.62 13.36
C GLN A 89 -9.82 -21.90 14.15
N THR A 90 -9.06 -22.09 15.22
CA THR A 90 -9.32 -23.13 16.22
C THR A 90 -9.47 -22.52 17.61
N THR A 91 -10.21 -23.18 18.50
CA THR A 91 -10.26 -22.81 19.91
C THR A 91 -10.46 -24.05 20.77
N ILE A 92 -10.03 -23.99 22.02
CA ILE A 92 -10.19 -25.07 22.99
C ILE A 92 -11.06 -24.58 24.14
N LEU A 93 -12.04 -25.41 24.52
CA LEU A 93 -12.75 -25.31 25.78
C LEU A 93 -12.78 -26.74 26.33
N PRO A 94 -11.90 -27.08 27.29
CA PRO A 94 -11.74 -28.46 27.73
C PRO A 94 -13.08 -29.09 28.16
N PRO A 95 -13.33 -30.34 27.77
CA PRO A 95 -12.38 -31.28 27.18
C PRO A 95 -12.33 -31.28 25.64
N PHE A 96 -12.85 -30.25 24.95
CA PHE A 96 -13.01 -30.27 23.50
C PHE A 96 -12.12 -29.24 22.77
N ILE A 97 -11.70 -29.62 21.57
CA ILE A 97 -11.19 -28.72 20.54
C ILE A 97 -12.28 -28.45 19.50
N TYR A 98 -12.32 -27.22 19.00
CA TYR A 98 -13.26 -26.76 17.98
C TYR A 98 -12.50 -26.14 16.82
N ALA A 99 -12.94 -26.42 15.60
CA ALA A 99 -12.39 -25.86 14.37
C ALA A 99 -13.48 -25.16 13.56
N ALA A 100 -13.32 -23.86 13.34
CA ALA A 100 -14.17 -23.08 12.42
C ALA A 100 -13.71 -23.34 11.00
N THR A 101 -14.63 -23.77 10.15
CA THR A 101 -14.34 -24.04 8.74
C THR A 101 -15.10 -23.07 7.84
N ALA A 102 -14.49 -22.71 6.72
CA ALA A 102 -15.06 -21.72 5.81
C ALA A 102 -16.39 -22.18 5.18
N GLN A 103 -16.66 -23.49 5.12
CA GLN A 103 -17.83 -24.07 4.42
C GLN A 103 -18.53 -25.19 5.19
N ASP A 104 -17.79 -26.01 5.94
CA ASP A 104 -18.26 -27.23 6.59
C ASP A 104 -18.73 -27.05 8.04
N GLY A 105 -18.90 -25.80 8.48
CA GLY A 105 -19.36 -25.48 9.82
C GLY A 105 -18.28 -25.58 10.89
N ILE A 106 -18.69 -25.98 12.10
CA ILE A 106 -17.77 -26.19 13.23
C ILE A 106 -17.56 -27.69 13.42
N LYS A 107 -16.30 -28.12 13.36
CA LYS A 107 -15.89 -29.47 13.75
C LYS A 107 -15.50 -29.47 15.23
N LYS A 108 -15.88 -30.51 15.96
CA LYS A 108 -15.56 -30.69 17.39
C LYS A 108 -15.00 -32.08 17.63
N ALA A 109 -13.94 -32.18 18.43
CA ALA A 109 -13.36 -33.46 18.86
C ALA A 109 -12.94 -33.40 20.33
N LEU A 110 -12.81 -34.57 20.96
CA LEU A 110 -12.27 -34.69 22.32
C LEU A 110 -10.75 -34.41 22.26
N LEU A 111 -10.29 -33.41 23.02
CA LEU A 111 -8.90 -32.95 23.00
C LEU A 111 -7.92 -34.06 23.39
N ASP A 112 -8.21 -34.77 24.48
CA ASP A 112 -7.43 -35.93 24.95
C ASP A 112 -7.93 -37.26 24.36
N GLY A 113 -8.62 -37.20 23.21
CA GLY A 113 -9.17 -38.36 22.52
C GLY A 113 -8.07 -39.27 21.96
N PRO A 114 -8.37 -40.57 21.76
CA PRO A 114 -7.37 -41.57 21.37
C PRO A 114 -6.77 -41.34 19.97
N ASP A 115 -7.37 -40.51 19.10
CA ASP A 115 -6.78 -40.18 17.80
C ASP A 115 -7.40 -38.92 17.15
N LEU A 116 -6.85 -37.73 17.43
CA LEU A 116 -7.27 -36.49 16.74
C LEU A 116 -6.93 -36.51 15.23
N ILE A 117 -6.01 -37.39 14.80
CA ILE A 117 -5.66 -37.59 13.39
C ILE A 117 -6.78 -38.28 12.60
N ASP A 118 -7.63 -39.05 13.28
CA ASP A 118 -8.74 -39.75 12.65
C ASP A 118 -9.90 -38.77 12.42
N TYR A 119 -10.24 -38.54 11.15
CA TYR A 119 -11.37 -37.69 10.78
C TYR A 119 -12.70 -38.16 11.42
N ALA A 120 -12.83 -39.45 11.74
CA ALA A 120 -14.03 -40.00 12.38
C ALA A 120 -14.19 -39.55 13.85
N SER A 121 -13.12 -39.04 14.49
CA SER A 121 -13.16 -38.45 15.82
C SER A 121 -13.77 -37.04 15.84
N TRP A 122 -13.98 -36.43 14.67
CA TRP A 122 -14.49 -35.06 14.53
C TRP A 122 -15.97 -35.05 14.14
N GLU A 123 -16.82 -34.52 15.01
CA GLU A 123 -18.24 -34.33 14.73
C GLU A 123 -18.55 -32.91 14.25
N THR A 124 -19.56 -32.75 13.39
CA THR A 124 -20.04 -31.44 12.97
C THR A 124 -21.15 -30.97 13.90
N VAL A 125 -20.90 -29.93 14.69
CA VAL A 125 -21.87 -29.42 15.68
C VAL A 125 -22.80 -28.35 15.10
N THR A 126 -22.34 -27.65 14.06
CA THR A 126 -23.17 -26.74 13.28
C THR A 126 -22.64 -26.69 11.85
N GLY A 127 -23.51 -26.47 10.85
CA GLY A 127 -23.12 -26.34 9.45
C GLY A 127 -23.04 -24.89 8.95
N GLY A 128 -22.62 -24.72 7.70
CA GLY A 128 -22.50 -23.42 7.01
C GLY A 128 -21.14 -22.74 7.23
N GLY A 129 -20.90 -21.61 6.56
CA GLY A 129 -19.60 -20.93 6.63
C GLY A 129 -19.36 -20.20 7.95
N ILE A 130 -18.21 -20.45 8.55
CA ILE A 130 -17.75 -19.83 9.80
C ILE A 130 -16.52 -18.98 9.49
N VAL A 131 -16.56 -17.71 9.89
CA VAL A 131 -15.45 -16.76 9.73
C VAL A 131 -14.43 -16.95 10.85
N ALA A 132 -14.90 -17.13 12.09
CA ALA A 132 -14.06 -17.12 13.26
C ALA A 132 -14.72 -17.86 14.44
N ILE A 133 -13.92 -18.36 15.38
CA ILE A 133 -14.38 -19.05 16.59
C ILE A 133 -13.43 -18.76 17.75
N GLN A 134 -13.97 -18.45 18.92
CA GLN A 134 -13.18 -18.11 20.10
C GLN A 134 -13.86 -18.64 21.37
N THR A 135 -13.05 -19.06 22.33
CA THR A 135 -13.49 -19.33 23.70
C THR A 135 -13.37 -18.05 24.52
N LEU A 136 -14.44 -17.66 25.21
CA LEU A 136 -14.42 -16.61 26.22
C LEU A 136 -15.00 -17.20 27.50
N ASN A 137 -14.16 -17.28 28.54
CA ASN A 137 -14.47 -17.96 29.80
C ASN A 137 -14.92 -19.41 29.58
N ASP A 138 -16.18 -19.71 29.89
CA ASP A 138 -16.82 -21.03 29.87
C ASP A 138 -17.73 -21.24 28.65
N ALA A 139 -17.64 -20.37 27.63
CA ALA A 139 -18.46 -20.43 26.44
C ALA A 139 -17.64 -20.31 25.15
N VAL A 140 -18.13 -20.99 24.11
CA VAL A 140 -17.62 -20.90 22.74
C VAL A 140 -18.52 -19.99 21.93
N TYR A 141 -17.92 -18.99 21.29
CA TYR A 141 -18.59 -18.05 20.40
C TYR A 141 -18.04 -18.20 18.98
N PHE A 142 -18.89 -18.03 17.97
CA PHE A 142 -18.49 -18.12 16.57
C PHE A 142 -19.21 -17.11 15.70
N ALA A 143 -18.49 -16.60 14.69
CA ALA A 143 -19.00 -15.68 13.68
C ALA A 143 -19.29 -16.43 12.39
N ARG A 144 -20.47 -16.23 11.82
CA ARG A 144 -20.88 -16.82 10.53
C ARG A 144 -20.63 -15.88 9.37
N THR A 145 -20.58 -16.43 8.16
CA THR A 145 -20.50 -15.66 6.89
C THR A 145 -21.74 -14.84 6.56
N ASN A 146 -22.79 -14.93 7.39
CA ASN A 146 -23.97 -14.05 7.35
C ASN A 146 -23.94 -12.96 8.43
N GLN A 147 -22.73 -12.62 8.91
CA GLN A 147 -22.48 -11.47 9.80
C GLN A 147 -23.13 -11.61 11.19
N ARG A 148 -23.51 -12.82 11.58
CA ARG A 148 -24.04 -13.11 12.92
C ARG A 148 -23.01 -13.79 13.80
N VAL A 149 -23.00 -13.38 15.07
CA VAL A 149 -22.20 -14.01 16.11
C VAL A 149 -23.12 -14.78 17.04
N LEU A 150 -22.77 -16.03 17.30
CA LEU A 150 -23.57 -16.94 18.09
C LEU A 150 -22.75 -17.55 19.23
N ARG A 151 -23.44 -17.85 20.34
CA ARG A 151 -22.93 -18.71 21.41
C ARG A 151 -23.33 -20.14 21.08
N LEU A 152 -22.37 -21.07 21.10
CA LEU A 152 -22.58 -22.46 20.69
C LEU A 152 -23.52 -23.20 21.64
N THR A 153 -23.34 -23.06 22.96
CA THR A 153 -24.17 -23.69 23.99
C THR A 153 -24.98 -22.66 24.77
N PRO A 154 -26.24 -22.95 25.15
CA PRO A 154 -26.99 -24.20 24.98
C PRO A 154 -27.41 -24.47 23.53
N GLU A 155 -27.85 -25.70 23.24
CA GLU A 155 -28.40 -26.09 21.93
C GLU A 155 -29.91 -25.83 21.87
N PRO A 156 -30.44 -25.17 20.80
CA PRO A 156 -29.71 -24.67 19.64
C PRO A 156 -28.90 -23.40 19.94
N SER A 157 -27.80 -23.20 19.21
CA SER A 157 -26.93 -22.02 19.34
C SER A 157 -27.71 -20.70 19.37
N GLN A 158 -27.35 -19.82 20.30
CA GLN A 158 -28.03 -18.54 20.54
C GLN A 158 -27.36 -17.40 19.77
N ILE A 159 -28.14 -16.55 19.08
CA ILE A 159 -27.63 -15.32 18.45
C ILE A 159 -27.28 -14.29 19.54
N MET A 160 -26.05 -13.79 19.49
CA MET A 160 -25.51 -12.80 20.43
C MET A 160 -25.41 -11.41 19.80
N ALA A 161 -25.04 -11.32 18.52
CA ALA A 161 -24.96 -10.08 17.76
C ALA A 161 -25.25 -10.32 16.26
N ASP A 162 -25.71 -9.27 15.58
CA ASP A 162 -25.95 -9.24 14.13
C ASP A 162 -25.39 -7.93 13.56
N PHE A 163 -24.41 -8.04 12.66
CA PHE A 163 -23.71 -6.92 12.04
C PHE A 163 -24.30 -6.54 10.67
N GLY A 164 -25.45 -7.10 10.29
CA GLY A 164 -26.17 -6.75 9.07
C GLY A 164 -25.35 -7.01 7.81
N THR A 165 -25.01 -5.95 7.08
CA THR A 165 -24.25 -6.05 5.82
C THR A 165 -22.76 -5.75 5.99
N ASP A 166 -22.30 -5.40 7.19
CA ASP A 166 -20.89 -5.10 7.45
C ASP A 166 -20.12 -6.41 7.68
N PRO A 167 -19.20 -6.80 6.78
CA PRO A 167 -18.55 -8.10 6.87
C PRO A 167 -17.70 -8.22 8.13
N ILE A 168 -17.92 -9.27 8.92
CA ILE A 168 -16.99 -9.68 9.97
C ILE A 168 -15.73 -10.21 9.29
N VAL A 169 -14.57 -9.68 9.67
CA VAL A 169 -13.26 -10.05 9.10
C VAL A 169 -12.38 -10.79 10.10
N ASP A 170 -12.57 -10.59 11.41
CA ASP A 170 -11.77 -11.23 12.45
C ASP A 170 -12.50 -11.28 13.80
N MET A 171 -12.11 -12.23 14.65
CA MET A 171 -12.56 -12.34 16.03
C MET A 171 -11.44 -12.89 16.91
N ARG A 172 -11.14 -12.20 18.02
CA ARG A 172 -9.99 -12.50 18.90
C ARG A 172 -10.36 -12.32 20.37
N VAL A 173 -9.74 -13.12 21.23
CA VAL A 173 -9.83 -12.94 22.69
C VAL A 173 -8.46 -12.60 23.24
N ASN A 174 -8.40 -11.58 24.08
CA ASN A 174 -7.21 -11.21 24.84
C ASN A 174 -7.59 -10.97 26.30
N GLY A 175 -7.07 -11.81 27.19
CA GLY A 175 -7.55 -11.89 28.57
C GLY A 175 -9.06 -12.18 28.60
N ASN A 176 -9.85 -11.24 29.12
CA ASN A 176 -11.30 -11.37 29.21
C ASN A 176 -12.05 -10.46 28.21
N VAL A 177 -11.36 -9.96 27.19
CA VAL A 177 -11.96 -9.09 26.16
C VAL A 177 -12.06 -9.85 24.85
N LEU A 178 -13.30 -10.12 24.43
CA LEU A 178 -13.62 -10.58 23.09
C LEU A 178 -13.71 -9.37 22.16
N THR A 179 -12.98 -9.42 21.06
CA THR A 179 -12.97 -8.39 20.02
C THR A 179 -13.54 -8.99 18.74
N ILE A 180 -14.52 -8.30 18.15
CA ILE A 180 -15.15 -8.66 16.88
C ILE A 180 -14.92 -7.51 15.92
N THR A 181 -14.19 -7.79 14.86
CA THR A 181 -13.80 -6.79 13.87
C THR A 181 -14.61 -7.01 12.60
N THR A 182 -15.28 -5.96 12.17
CA THR A 182 -15.90 -5.84 10.85
C THR A 182 -15.07 -4.92 9.96
N GLU A 183 -15.40 -4.80 8.66
CA GLU A 183 -14.68 -3.87 7.79
C GLU A 183 -14.77 -2.41 8.27
N SER A 184 -15.86 -2.04 8.97
CA SER A 184 -16.08 -0.64 9.42
C SER A 184 -15.98 -0.42 10.93
N THR A 185 -16.05 -1.46 11.77
CA THR A 185 -16.06 -1.32 13.23
C THR A 185 -15.22 -2.37 13.96
N VAL A 186 -14.69 -1.99 15.12
CA VAL A 186 -14.11 -2.91 16.10
C VAL A 186 -14.98 -2.88 17.35
N ASN A 187 -15.58 -4.01 17.69
CA ASN A 187 -16.53 -4.16 18.79
C ASN A 187 -15.90 -5.00 19.89
N THR A 188 -15.95 -4.52 21.13
CA THR A 188 -15.36 -5.20 22.28
C THR A 188 -16.41 -5.62 23.29
N TYR A 189 -16.25 -6.81 23.84
CA TYR A 189 -17.15 -7.42 24.80
C TYR A 189 -16.33 -8.00 25.95
N GLY A 190 -16.81 -7.82 27.18
CA GLY A 190 -16.28 -8.43 28.38
C GLY A 190 -16.87 -9.82 28.61
N ALA A 191 -16.72 -10.30 29.85
CA ALA A 191 -17.30 -11.56 30.29
C ALA A 191 -18.80 -11.66 29.94
N ASP A 192 -19.23 -12.89 29.59
CA ASP A 192 -20.60 -13.22 29.21
C ASP A 192 -21.13 -12.44 28.00
N PHE A 193 -20.25 -11.96 27.12
CA PHE A 193 -20.59 -11.13 25.95
C PHE A 193 -21.18 -9.75 26.34
N THR A 194 -20.81 -9.21 27.50
CA THR A 194 -21.25 -7.87 27.92
C THR A 194 -20.59 -6.80 27.04
N PRO A 195 -21.33 -5.93 26.31
CA PRO A 195 -20.72 -4.89 25.48
C PRO A 195 -19.84 -3.93 26.29
N LEU A 196 -18.65 -3.62 25.79
CA LEU A 196 -17.73 -2.66 26.40
C LEU A 196 -17.68 -1.38 25.58
N ASP A 197 -17.12 -1.45 24.37
CA ASP A 197 -16.92 -0.31 23.48
C ASP A 197 -17.07 -0.70 21.99
N ILE A 198 -17.40 0.29 21.17
CA ILE A 198 -17.46 0.19 19.70
C ILE A 198 -16.59 1.30 19.11
N PHE A 199 -15.69 0.93 18.21
CA PHE A 199 -14.78 1.86 17.53
C PHE A 199 -15.04 1.83 16.03
N GLU A 200 -15.49 2.96 15.49
CA GLU A 200 -15.75 3.11 14.06
C GLU A 200 -14.51 3.61 13.32
N LEU A 201 -14.33 3.15 12.08
CA LEU A 201 -13.41 3.75 11.12
C LEU A 201 -14.13 4.88 10.39
N PRO A 202 -13.69 6.14 10.51
CA PRO A 202 -14.35 7.24 9.80
C PRO A 202 -14.25 7.03 8.29
N PHE A 203 -15.36 7.23 7.57
CA PHE A 203 -15.43 7.03 6.11
C PHE A 203 -14.33 7.78 5.34
N GLU A 204 -13.92 8.95 5.85
CA GLU A 204 -12.87 9.79 5.27
C GLU A 204 -11.50 9.10 5.18
N PHE A 205 -11.25 8.05 5.96
CA PHE A 205 -10.03 7.26 5.85
C PHE A 205 -9.96 6.46 4.54
N GLY A 206 -11.09 6.15 3.90
CA GLY A 206 -11.12 5.39 2.64
C GLY A 206 -10.49 3.99 2.77
N ASP A 207 -10.48 3.43 3.98
CA ASP A 207 -9.82 2.19 4.34
C ASP A 207 -10.82 1.26 5.07
N LYS A 208 -10.39 0.03 5.38
CA LYS A 208 -11.18 -0.99 6.08
C LYS A 208 -10.34 -1.64 7.16
N PHE A 209 -10.96 -2.01 8.29
CA PHE A 209 -10.27 -2.86 9.25
C PHE A 209 -10.05 -4.26 8.67
N SER A 210 -8.94 -4.87 9.09
CA SER A 210 -8.57 -6.25 8.78
C SER A 210 -8.48 -7.12 10.04
N VAL A 211 -8.18 -6.53 11.19
CA VAL A 211 -7.97 -7.22 12.47
C VAL A 211 -8.16 -6.24 13.62
N GLY A 212 -8.59 -6.72 14.79
CA GLY A 212 -8.71 -5.90 15.99
C GLY A 212 -8.35 -6.69 17.24
N LEU A 213 -7.68 -6.03 18.19
CA LEU A 213 -7.28 -6.64 19.46
C LEU A 213 -7.51 -5.69 20.63
N GLY A 214 -8.56 -5.99 21.40
CA GLY A 214 -8.96 -5.25 22.59
C GLY A 214 -8.09 -5.54 23.80
N PHE A 215 -7.84 -4.48 24.57
CA PHE A 215 -7.32 -4.50 25.93
C PHE A 215 -8.33 -3.78 26.83
N ALA A 216 -8.12 -3.78 28.15
CA ALA A 216 -9.06 -3.20 29.09
C ALA A 216 -9.34 -1.69 28.87
N ASP A 217 -8.36 -0.93 28.34
CA ASP A 217 -8.40 0.53 28.18
C ASP A 217 -8.00 1.03 26.78
N GLN A 218 -7.62 0.12 25.87
CA GLN A 218 -7.13 0.46 24.54
C GLN A 218 -7.49 -0.60 23.51
N ILE A 219 -7.59 -0.19 22.26
CA ILE A 219 -7.76 -1.05 21.10
C ILE A 219 -6.61 -0.83 20.13
N PHE A 220 -6.12 -1.93 19.55
CA PHE A 220 -5.28 -1.91 18.36
C PHE A 220 -6.08 -2.46 17.20
N ALA A 221 -6.04 -1.80 16.06
CA ALA A 221 -6.75 -2.20 14.86
C ALA A 221 -5.81 -2.13 13.65
N GLY A 222 -5.66 -3.23 12.94
CA GLY A 222 -5.00 -3.23 11.64
C GLY A 222 -5.99 -2.85 10.55
N THR A 223 -5.52 -2.14 9.54
CA THR A 223 -6.31 -1.79 8.36
C THR A 223 -5.68 -2.36 7.08
N GLN A 224 -6.35 -2.20 5.94
CA GLN A 224 -5.84 -2.71 4.66
C GLN A 224 -4.69 -1.84 4.09
N THR A 225 -4.72 -0.52 4.32
CA THR A 225 -3.73 0.40 3.72
C THR A 225 -3.05 1.35 4.69
N SER A 226 -3.72 1.76 5.76
CA SER A 226 -3.22 2.71 6.78
C SER A 226 -2.35 2.07 7.86
N GLY A 227 -2.19 0.74 7.84
CA GLY A 227 -1.36 0.00 8.78
C GLY A 227 -2.02 -0.19 10.14
N LEU A 228 -1.23 -0.12 11.22
CA LEU A 228 -1.71 -0.33 12.58
C LEU A 228 -2.18 1.00 13.19
N LEU A 229 -3.40 1.01 13.71
CA LEU A 229 -3.99 2.12 14.43
C LEU A 229 -4.17 1.74 15.91
N LYS A 230 -4.05 2.72 16.81
CA LYS A 230 -4.43 2.58 18.21
C LYS A 230 -5.44 3.63 18.61
N ARG A 231 -6.30 3.29 19.56
CA ARG A 231 -7.22 4.21 20.21
C ARG A 231 -7.44 3.80 21.65
N SER A 232 -7.48 4.76 22.57
CA SER A 232 -7.82 4.50 23.97
C SER A 232 -9.32 4.73 24.19
N SER A 233 -9.91 4.00 25.13
CA SER A 233 -11.32 4.21 25.51
C SER A 233 -11.53 5.64 25.99
N GLY A 234 -12.65 6.25 25.59
CA GLY A 234 -12.98 7.65 25.89
C GLY A 234 -12.20 8.72 25.10
N GLN A 235 -11.21 8.34 24.27
CA GLN A 235 -10.54 9.26 23.34
C GLN A 235 -11.26 9.29 21.98
N PHE A 236 -11.20 10.44 21.31
CA PHE A 236 -11.65 10.59 19.92
C PHE A 236 -10.47 10.48 18.97
N GLY A 237 -10.66 9.80 17.85
CA GLY A 237 -9.67 9.68 16.79
C GLY A 237 -8.74 8.46 16.92
N TRP A 238 -8.26 7.98 15.78
CA TRP A 238 -7.27 6.93 15.67
C TRP A 238 -5.87 7.53 15.61
N THR A 239 -4.91 6.91 16.29
CA THR A 239 -3.50 7.28 16.21
C THR A 239 -2.73 6.20 15.46
N PRO A 240 -2.02 6.51 14.36
CA PRO A 240 -1.16 5.54 13.70
C PRO A 240 -0.05 5.03 14.62
N VAL A 241 0.26 3.74 14.50
CA VAL A 241 1.35 3.05 15.20
C VAL A 241 2.29 2.47 14.14
N GLY A 242 3.43 3.12 13.93
CA GLY A 242 4.41 2.68 12.97
C GLY A 242 5.58 3.65 12.85
N PRO A 243 6.64 3.26 12.14
CA PRO A 243 7.72 4.18 11.81
C PRO A 243 7.15 5.33 10.96
N GLN A 244 7.68 6.53 11.17
CA GLN A 244 7.38 7.64 10.27
C GLN A 244 7.97 7.31 8.89
N GLY A 245 7.18 7.53 7.84
CA GLY A 245 7.52 7.20 6.47
C GLY A 245 6.90 8.16 5.46
N PRO A 246 7.20 7.98 4.17
CA PRO A 246 6.48 8.68 3.12
C PRO A 246 4.98 8.30 3.16
N LEU A 247 4.13 9.12 2.54
CA LEU A 247 2.68 8.90 2.48
C LEU A 247 2.33 7.56 1.81
N PHE A 248 3.12 7.14 0.81
CA PHE A 248 2.90 5.92 0.06
C PHE A 248 4.23 5.23 -0.28
N ASN A 249 4.17 3.92 -0.54
CA ASN A 249 5.29 3.08 -0.95
C ASN A 249 5.46 2.96 -2.48
N ASN A 250 4.70 3.76 -3.27
CA ASN A 250 4.79 3.80 -4.73
C ASN A 250 5.13 5.22 -5.21
N PRO A 251 6.37 5.68 -5.01
CA PRO A 251 6.80 7.01 -5.46
C PRO A 251 6.85 7.07 -6.99
N PHE A 252 6.35 8.16 -7.57
CA PHE A 252 6.48 8.40 -9.01
C PHE A 252 7.75 9.20 -9.32
N SER A 253 8.04 10.20 -8.48
CA SER A 253 9.22 11.05 -8.64
C SER A 253 9.92 11.25 -7.32
N ILE A 254 11.25 11.29 -7.38
CA ILE A 254 12.13 11.53 -6.25
C ILE A 254 13.18 12.53 -6.71
N ASP A 255 13.46 13.53 -5.87
CA ASP A 255 14.65 14.37 -6.02
C ASP A 255 15.36 14.52 -4.68
N ALA A 256 16.69 14.52 -4.72
CA ALA A 256 17.53 14.47 -3.54
C ALA A 256 18.65 15.51 -3.62
N SER A 257 18.91 16.16 -2.49
CA SER A 257 20.09 17.01 -2.33
C SER A 257 20.68 16.77 -0.94
N SER A 258 21.79 17.45 -0.61
CA SER A 258 22.44 17.26 0.67
C SER A 258 21.48 17.50 1.85
N GLY A 259 21.18 16.45 2.62
CA GLY A 259 20.35 16.52 3.81
C GLY A 259 18.84 16.56 3.59
N GLN A 260 18.35 16.44 2.35
CA GLN A 260 16.92 16.35 2.08
C GLN A 260 16.55 15.47 0.88
N LEU A 261 15.37 14.89 0.95
CA LEU A 261 14.75 14.08 -0.09
C LEU A 261 13.30 14.51 -0.25
N TRP A 262 12.85 14.66 -1.49
CA TRP A 262 11.46 14.94 -1.83
C TRP A 262 10.88 13.79 -2.65
N VAL A 263 9.62 13.46 -2.36
CA VAL A 263 8.88 12.38 -3.01
C VAL A 263 7.54 12.91 -3.48
N GLY A 264 7.29 12.75 -4.77
CA GLY A 264 6.01 13.02 -5.43
C GLY A 264 5.31 11.73 -5.84
N PHE A 265 3.98 11.75 -5.80
CA PHE A 265 3.14 10.61 -6.13
C PHE A 265 2.20 10.97 -7.27
N GLY A 266 2.29 10.26 -8.38
CA GLY A 266 1.38 10.37 -9.51
C GLY A 266 1.02 9.01 -10.07
N GLU A 267 -0.08 8.95 -10.83
CA GLU A 267 -0.65 7.69 -11.33
C GLU A 267 -0.95 7.72 -12.82
N ILE A 268 -0.09 8.41 -13.58
CA ILE A 268 -0.22 8.43 -15.04
C ILE A 268 0.14 7.07 -15.63
N THR A 269 -0.64 6.62 -16.60
CA THR A 269 -0.36 5.34 -17.28
C THR A 269 0.89 5.43 -18.18
N VAL A 270 1.34 4.28 -18.70
CA VAL A 270 2.41 4.23 -19.72
C VAL A 270 2.10 5.06 -20.97
N SER A 271 0.82 5.27 -21.28
CA SER A 271 0.34 6.13 -22.36
C SER A 271 -0.02 7.54 -21.90
N PHE A 272 0.50 7.98 -20.75
CA PHE A 272 0.28 9.32 -20.19
C PHE A 272 -1.19 9.69 -19.99
N ASN A 273 -2.03 8.70 -19.67
CA ASN A 273 -3.41 8.98 -19.25
C ASN A 273 -3.41 9.26 -17.74
N PRO A 274 -3.86 10.44 -17.27
CA PRO A 274 -3.94 10.76 -15.84
C PRO A 274 -5.25 10.31 -15.20
N PHE A 275 -6.21 9.74 -15.94
CA PHE A 275 -7.53 9.40 -15.40
C PHE A 275 -7.63 7.94 -14.93
N PRO A 276 -8.31 7.68 -13.79
CA PRO A 276 -8.89 8.67 -12.85
C PRO A 276 -7.82 9.48 -12.11
N LEU A 277 -8.08 10.77 -11.87
CA LEU A 277 -7.11 11.68 -11.24
C LEU A 277 -6.80 11.25 -9.81
N SER A 278 -5.52 11.33 -9.44
CA SER A 278 -5.05 11.00 -8.09
C SER A 278 -4.60 12.26 -7.33
N PHE A 279 -5.28 12.56 -6.22
CA PHE A 279 -4.92 13.69 -5.35
C PHE A 279 -4.13 13.18 -4.16
N ARG A 280 -2.81 13.06 -4.35
CA ARG A 280 -1.88 12.62 -3.32
C ARG A 280 -1.05 13.79 -2.81
N GLY A 281 -0.68 13.70 -1.54
CA GLY A 281 0.19 14.68 -0.90
C GLY A 281 1.64 14.62 -1.40
N LEU A 282 2.56 15.23 -0.67
CA LEU A 282 4.00 15.12 -0.88
C LEU A 282 4.66 14.58 0.38
N SER A 283 5.84 13.97 0.22
CA SER A 283 6.66 13.56 1.36
C SER A 283 8.05 14.17 1.26
N GLN A 284 8.50 14.77 2.35
CA GLN A 284 9.84 15.30 2.50
C GLN A 284 10.54 14.53 3.62
N PHE A 285 11.76 14.05 3.38
CA PHE A 285 12.64 13.57 4.43
C PHE A 285 13.74 14.60 4.67
N GLN A 286 13.85 15.10 5.90
CA GLN A 286 14.83 16.09 6.33
C GLN A 286 15.07 15.93 7.84
N ASN A 287 16.31 16.18 8.31
CA ASN A 287 16.66 16.10 9.74
C ASN A 287 16.27 14.76 10.39
N GLU A 288 16.51 13.65 9.69
CA GLU A 288 16.20 12.28 10.15
C GLU A 288 14.70 12.00 10.36
N GLY A 289 13.80 12.88 9.87
CA GLY A 289 12.35 12.73 9.98
C GLY A 289 11.62 12.90 8.65
N TRP A 290 10.42 12.33 8.58
CA TRP A 290 9.47 12.55 7.48
C TRP A 290 8.50 13.67 7.83
N ASN A 291 8.31 14.59 6.90
CA ASN A 291 7.28 15.60 6.90
C ASN A 291 6.37 15.37 5.69
N ASN A 292 5.10 15.06 5.95
CA ASN A 292 4.12 14.75 4.91
C ASN A 292 3.14 15.92 4.75
N ILE A 293 3.01 16.42 3.52
CA ILE A 293 2.11 17.52 3.17
C ILE A 293 0.84 16.90 2.58
N PRO A 294 -0.35 17.11 3.17
CA PRO A 294 -1.58 16.50 2.68
C PRO A 294 -2.00 17.09 1.33
N ALA A 295 -2.72 16.30 0.53
CA ALA A 295 -3.18 16.72 -0.80
C ALA A 295 -4.03 18.01 -0.78
N ALA A 296 -4.80 18.22 0.30
CA ALA A 296 -5.63 19.41 0.48
C ALA A 296 -4.81 20.72 0.51
N ASP A 297 -3.54 20.66 0.89
CA ASP A 297 -2.66 21.83 0.98
C ASP A 297 -1.95 22.13 -0.35
N LEU A 298 -2.10 21.28 -1.36
CA LEU A 298 -1.41 21.41 -2.66
C LEU A 298 -2.18 22.25 -3.68
N PHE A 299 -3.14 23.06 -3.23
CA PHE A 299 -3.97 23.93 -4.09
C PHE A 299 -4.68 23.19 -5.24
N GLY A 300 -5.02 21.92 -5.05
CA GLY A 300 -5.67 21.09 -6.06
C GLY A 300 -4.72 20.43 -7.06
N ALA A 301 -3.40 20.51 -6.87
CA ALA A 301 -2.46 19.74 -7.67
C ALA A 301 -2.72 18.23 -7.53
N SER A 302 -2.71 17.53 -8.67
CA SER A 302 -2.87 16.07 -8.76
C SER A 302 -1.70 15.48 -9.54
N ASP A 303 -1.52 14.17 -9.43
CA ASP A 303 -0.60 13.42 -10.28
C ASP A 303 0.79 14.08 -10.38
N ILE A 304 1.49 14.15 -9.24
CA ILE A 304 2.80 14.80 -9.16
C ILE A 304 3.84 13.88 -9.81
N VAL A 305 4.25 14.25 -11.03
CA VAL A 305 5.10 13.40 -11.89
C VAL A 305 6.57 13.79 -11.89
N GLN A 306 6.92 14.97 -11.38
CA GLN A 306 8.30 15.42 -11.27
C GLN A 306 8.48 16.27 -10.02
N MET A 307 9.46 15.91 -9.17
CA MET A 307 10.02 16.77 -8.13
C MET A 307 11.31 17.39 -8.65
N LYS A 308 11.53 18.67 -8.35
CA LYS A 308 12.80 19.33 -8.64
C LYS A 308 13.20 20.31 -7.55
N ILE A 309 14.26 19.98 -6.82
CA ILE A 309 14.92 20.86 -5.86
C ILE A 309 15.74 21.89 -6.63
N ASN A 310 15.62 23.16 -6.25
CA ASN A 310 16.50 24.19 -6.79
C ASN A 310 17.94 23.99 -6.27
N PRO A 311 18.93 23.74 -7.14
CA PRO A 311 20.32 23.48 -6.72
C PRO A 311 21.02 24.71 -6.12
N MET A 312 20.54 25.92 -6.40
CA MET A 312 21.09 27.18 -5.84
C MET A 312 20.36 27.63 -4.57
N ASN A 313 19.15 27.14 -4.34
CA ASN A 313 18.37 27.41 -3.14
C ASN A 313 17.52 26.18 -2.77
N PRO A 314 18.09 25.20 -2.02
CA PRO A 314 17.41 23.94 -1.75
C PRO A 314 16.10 24.05 -0.93
N ASP A 315 15.79 25.21 -0.35
CA ASP A 315 14.48 25.44 0.28
C ASP A 315 13.38 25.67 -0.76
N GLN A 316 13.73 26.02 -2.00
CA GLN A 316 12.80 26.17 -3.10
C GLN A 316 12.70 24.88 -3.91
N VAL A 317 11.50 24.32 -3.98
CA VAL A 317 11.22 23.04 -4.66
C VAL A 317 10.02 23.20 -5.57
N PHE A 318 10.07 22.55 -6.72
CA PHE A 318 8.99 22.54 -7.69
C PHE A 318 8.43 21.13 -7.88
N ALA A 319 7.12 21.04 -8.02
CA ALA A 319 6.37 19.81 -8.25
C ALA A 319 5.55 19.98 -9.55
N SER A 320 5.86 19.20 -10.57
CA SER A 320 5.07 19.17 -11.80
C SER A 320 3.81 18.33 -11.58
N SER A 321 2.64 18.98 -11.64
CA SER A 321 1.35 18.29 -11.72
C SER A 321 1.02 18.02 -13.19
N PHE A 322 0.78 16.76 -13.52
CA PHE A 322 0.46 16.41 -14.90
C PHE A 322 -0.90 16.98 -15.35
N GLN A 323 -1.79 17.36 -14.45
CA GLN A 323 -3.08 17.92 -14.83
C GLN A 323 -3.21 19.43 -14.54
N PHE A 324 -2.66 19.91 -13.43
CA PHE A 324 -3.05 21.23 -12.88
C PHE A 324 -1.95 22.28 -12.87
N GLY A 325 -0.73 21.96 -13.32
CA GLY A 325 0.31 22.97 -13.53
C GLY A 325 1.59 22.71 -12.73
N LEU A 326 2.23 23.79 -12.28
CA LEU A 326 3.53 23.72 -11.61
C LEU A 326 3.43 24.27 -10.19
N LEU A 327 3.52 23.39 -9.20
CA LEU A 327 3.51 23.75 -7.79
C LEU A 327 4.89 24.23 -7.36
N LYS A 328 4.96 25.34 -6.65
CA LYS A 328 6.16 25.86 -5.99
C LYS A 328 6.00 25.74 -4.47
N LEU A 329 7.03 25.22 -3.82
CA LEU A 329 7.17 25.17 -2.38
C LEU A 329 8.40 25.97 -1.95
N THR A 330 8.29 26.63 -0.79
CA THR A 330 9.41 27.32 -0.14
C THR A 330 9.48 26.87 1.32
N ALA A 331 10.65 26.37 1.73
CA ALA A 331 10.91 25.85 3.07
C ALA A 331 9.85 24.82 3.55
N GLY A 332 9.47 23.90 2.66
CA GLY A 332 8.50 22.85 2.96
C GLY A 332 7.03 23.27 2.91
N VAL A 333 6.72 24.52 2.56
CA VAL A 333 5.35 25.04 2.52
C VAL A 333 4.93 25.30 1.07
N PRO A 334 3.79 24.76 0.60
CA PRO A 334 3.19 25.14 -0.68
C PRO A 334 2.93 26.65 -0.74
N GLU A 335 3.48 27.33 -1.75
CA GLU A 335 3.41 28.78 -1.91
C GLU A 335 2.42 29.18 -3.01
N ILE A 336 2.51 28.53 -4.17
CA ILE A 336 1.69 28.84 -5.34
C ILE A 336 1.64 27.64 -6.29
N LEU A 337 0.47 27.38 -6.87
CA LEU A 337 0.31 26.53 -8.04
C LEU A 337 0.22 27.43 -9.29
N TYR A 338 1.23 27.42 -10.13
CA TYR A 338 1.19 28.14 -11.40
C TYR A 338 0.25 27.41 -12.38
N ASP A 339 -0.85 28.08 -12.73
CA ASP A 339 -1.88 27.61 -13.65
C ASP A 339 -2.26 28.71 -14.66
N GLU A 340 -3.31 28.51 -15.46
CA GLU A 340 -3.78 29.51 -16.43
C GLU A 340 -4.43 30.74 -15.79
N SER A 341 -4.78 30.70 -14.51
CA SER A 341 -5.47 31.78 -13.81
C SER A 341 -4.49 32.84 -13.26
N ASN A 342 -3.27 32.43 -12.93
CA ASN A 342 -2.28 33.29 -12.27
C ASN A 342 -0.94 33.38 -13.02
N SER A 343 -0.80 32.71 -14.16
CA SER A 343 0.42 32.69 -14.96
C SER A 343 0.12 32.82 -16.45
N SER A 344 1.15 32.78 -17.29
CA SER A 344 0.97 32.75 -18.75
C SER A 344 0.70 31.34 -19.30
N LEU A 345 0.61 30.31 -18.45
CA LEU A 345 0.27 28.95 -18.90
C LEU A 345 -1.10 28.93 -19.56
N THR A 346 -1.28 28.02 -20.52
CA THR A 346 -2.49 27.94 -21.33
C THR A 346 -2.89 26.49 -21.51
N LEU A 347 -4.18 26.20 -21.41
CA LEU A 347 -4.71 24.86 -21.64
C LEU A 347 -4.53 24.45 -23.11
N PRO A 348 -3.99 23.25 -23.39
CA PRO A 348 -4.01 22.62 -24.70
C PRO A 348 -5.40 22.73 -25.35
N THR A 349 -5.48 23.31 -26.56
CA THR A 349 -6.74 23.53 -27.31
C THR A 349 -7.84 24.30 -26.56
N GLY A 350 -7.51 24.95 -25.43
CA GLY A 350 -8.50 25.60 -24.55
C GLY A 350 -9.44 24.61 -23.82
N ASN A 351 -9.09 23.32 -23.76
CA ASN A 351 -9.93 22.28 -23.16
C ASN A 351 -9.50 22.00 -21.70
N PRO A 352 -10.32 22.32 -20.69
CA PRO A 352 -9.99 22.03 -19.29
C PRO A 352 -9.79 20.54 -18.99
N ALA A 353 -10.46 19.64 -19.74
CA ALA A 353 -10.29 18.20 -19.56
C ALA A 353 -8.91 17.71 -19.99
N ALA A 354 -8.23 18.43 -20.90
CA ALA A 354 -6.89 18.08 -21.33
C ALA A 354 -5.84 18.33 -20.23
N GLY A 355 -6.10 19.29 -19.33
CA GLY A 355 -5.16 19.74 -18.30
C GLY A 355 -3.93 20.44 -18.85
N LEU A 356 -3.06 20.93 -17.98
CA LEU A 356 -1.83 21.58 -18.40
C LEU A 356 -0.77 20.61 -18.90
N ARG A 357 -0.65 19.37 -18.38
CA ARG A 357 0.34 18.35 -18.84
C ARG A 357 1.79 18.76 -18.64
N ILE A 358 2.10 19.25 -17.45
CA ILE A 358 3.46 19.57 -17.04
C ILE A 358 4.19 18.30 -16.61
N TYR A 359 5.40 18.07 -17.13
CA TYR A 359 6.22 16.90 -16.82
C TYR A 359 7.64 17.31 -16.40
N GLY A 360 8.63 17.13 -17.28
CA GLY A 360 10.05 17.19 -16.94
C GLY A 360 10.45 18.61 -16.63
N SER A 361 11.34 18.76 -15.65
CA SER A 361 11.87 20.08 -15.27
C SER A 361 13.31 19.99 -14.77
N ASP A 362 14.09 21.04 -15.05
CA ASP A 362 15.48 21.16 -14.61
C ASP A 362 15.95 22.63 -14.54
N PHE A 363 16.97 22.89 -13.74
CA PHE A 363 17.51 24.24 -13.55
C PHE A 363 18.74 24.51 -14.42
N ASP A 364 18.79 25.68 -15.06
CA ASP A 364 20.01 26.17 -15.69
C ASP A 364 20.93 26.89 -14.68
N ARG A 365 22.09 27.33 -15.17
CA ARG A 365 23.12 28.02 -14.38
C ARG A 365 22.76 29.47 -14.03
N ASP A 366 21.71 30.01 -14.64
CA ASP A 366 21.18 31.35 -14.35
C ASP A 366 19.96 31.27 -13.40
N ASN A 367 19.73 30.09 -12.81
CA ASN A 367 18.64 29.80 -11.89
C ASN A 367 17.24 29.89 -12.52
N ASN A 368 17.13 29.73 -13.84
CA ASN A 368 15.83 29.53 -14.48
C ASN A 368 15.44 28.05 -14.40
N LEU A 369 14.18 27.79 -14.09
CA LEU A 369 13.59 26.46 -14.20
C LEU A 369 13.04 26.30 -15.61
N TRP A 370 13.59 25.35 -16.36
CA TRP A 370 13.02 24.91 -17.63
C TRP A 370 12.09 23.74 -17.38
N PHE A 371 10.98 23.69 -18.11
CA PHE A 371 10.01 22.61 -18.00
C PHE A 371 9.22 22.45 -19.29
N VAL A 372 8.58 21.29 -19.45
CA VAL A 372 7.80 20.97 -20.64
C VAL A 372 6.32 20.87 -20.36
N GLN A 373 5.53 21.28 -21.35
CA GLN A 373 4.08 21.19 -21.41
C GLN A 373 3.69 20.44 -22.69
N SER A 374 2.91 19.36 -22.52
CA SER A 374 2.48 18.53 -23.65
C SER A 374 1.23 19.07 -24.34
N LYS A 375 0.99 18.68 -25.60
CA LYS A 375 -0.20 19.02 -26.39
C LYS A 375 -0.35 20.51 -26.74
N ILE A 376 0.76 21.24 -26.83
CA ILE A 376 0.76 22.64 -27.22
C ILE A 376 2.05 23.00 -27.94
N ASP A 377 1.96 23.82 -29.00
CA ASP A 377 3.11 24.26 -29.79
C ASP A 377 4.15 25.01 -28.96
N GLN A 378 3.70 25.84 -28.02
CA GLN A 378 4.57 26.58 -27.11
C GLN A 378 4.95 25.77 -25.86
N GLY A 379 5.29 24.50 -26.07
CA GLY A 379 5.43 23.48 -25.03
C GLY A 379 6.76 23.48 -24.27
N LEU A 380 7.78 24.21 -24.70
CA LEU A 380 9.01 24.40 -23.91
C LEU A 380 8.93 25.73 -23.16
N LEU A 381 9.07 25.67 -21.84
CA LEU A 381 8.79 26.78 -20.94
C LEU A 381 10.00 27.08 -20.07
N ARG A 382 10.17 28.35 -19.69
CA ARG A 382 11.23 28.82 -18.81
C ARG A 382 10.69 29.79 -17.77
N LEU A 383 10.71 29.38 -16.50
CA LEU A 383 10.40 30.23 -15.35
C LEU A 383 11.66 30.94 -14.86
N SER A 384 11.67 32.27 -14.90
CA SER A 384 12.77 33.08 -14.37
C SER A 384 12.76 33.13 -12.83
N PRO A 385 13.88 33.49 -12.19
CA PRO A 385 13.91 33.79 -10.75
C PRO A 385 12.91 34.87 -10.30
N SER A 386 12.51 35.76 -11.21
CA SER A 386 11.50 36.80 -10.96
C SER A 386 10.05 36.31 -11.08
N GLY A 387 9.84 35.03 -11.41
CA GLY A 387 8.51 34.43 -11.56
C GLY A 387 7.86 34.61 -12.94
N GLN A 388 8.62 35.05 -13.95
CA GLN A 388 8.10 35.22 -15.32
C GLN A 388 8.28 33.93 -16.13
N ILE A 389 7.21 33.48 -16.79
CA ILE A 389 7.25 32.32 -17.67
C ILE A 389 7.44 32.79 -19.12
N GLY A 390 8.59 32.45 -19.71
CA GLY A 390 8.83 32.53 -21.14
C GLY A 390 8.38 31.25 -21.84
N LYS A 391 7.91 31.38 -23.09
CA LYS A 391 7.48 30.26 -23.93
C LYS A 391 8.32 30.15 -25.19
N ILE A 392 8.64 28.92 -25.58
CA ILE A 392 9.41 28.60 -26.78
C ILE A 392 8.54 27.70 -27.67
N ASP A 393 8.42 28.10 -28.93
CA ASP A 393 7.63 27.41 -29.95
C ASP A 393 8.37 26.19 -30.51
N LEU A 394 7.69 25.05 -30.53
CA LEU A 394 8.15 23.73 -30.97
C LEU A 394 7.65 23.36 -32.38
N SER A 395 6.74 24.13 -32.96
CA SER A 395 6.13 23.85 -34.28
C SER A 395 7.16 23.73 -35.42
N GLY A 396 8.35 24.32 -35.24
CA GLY A 396 9.47 24.22 -36.17
C GLY A 396 10.21 22.87 -36.16
N ILE A 397 9.96 21.98 -35.20
CA ILE A 397 10.68 20.70 -35.06
C ILE A 397 9.76 19.48 -34.89
N ILE A 398 8.60 19.65 -34.26
CA ILE A 398 7.59 18.60 -34.03
C ILE A 398 6.18 19.18 -34.11
N ASN A 399 5.18 18.32 -34.30
CA ASN A 399 3.78 18.68 -34.11
C ASN A 399 3.40 18.40 -32.64
N ALA A 400 3.60 19.39 -31.77
CA ALA A 400 3.49 19.22 -30.33
C ALA A 400 2.04 19.09 -29.83
N GLU A 401 1.05 19.53 -30.61
CA GLU A 401 -0.38 19.37 -30.28
C GLU A 401 -0.83 17.90 -30.34
N ASP A 402 -0.32 17.17 -31.34
CA ASP A 402 -0.61 15.74 -31.52
C ASP A 402 0.21 14.86 -30.57
N GLU A 403 1.41 15.31 -30.18
CA GLU A 403 2.32 14.59 -29.28
C GLU A 403 1.60 14.12 -28.01
N LEU A 404 1.75 12.83 -27.69
CA LEU A 404 1.13 12.23 -26.51
C LEU A 404 1.65 12.86 -25.22
N ALA A 405 2.98 12.98 -25.12
CA ALA A 405 3.66 13.69 -24.03
C ALA A 405 5.07 14.14 -24.39
N LEU A 406 5.45 15.30 -23.84
CA LEU A 406 6.85 15.65 -23.60
C LEU A 406 7.22 15.14 -22.21
N THR A 407 8.42 14.56 -22.07
CA THR A 407 8.79 13.74 -20.91
C THR A 407 9.87 14.40 -20.05
N ASP A 408 10.90 13.66 -19.63
CA ASP A 408 11.99 14.18 -18.82
C ASP A 408 12.76 15.27 -19.57
N LEU A 409 13.27 16.25 -18.81
CA LEU A 409 14.05 17.37 -19.30
C LEU A 409 15.34 17.45 -18.50
N LYS A 410 16.47 17.66 -19.19
CA LYS A 410 17.78 17.89 -18.58
C LYS A 410 18.53 18.99 -19.30
N ILE A 411 19.31 19.75 -18.53
CA ILE A 411 20.12 20.84 -19.06
C ILE A 411 21.59 20.43 -19.01
N SER A 412 22.29 20.61 -20.14
CA SER A 412 23.73 20.33 -20.22
C SER A 412 24.53 21.39 -19.47
N ARG A 413 25.79 21.10 -19.16
CA ARG A 413 26.70 22.10 -18.57
C ARG A 413 26.86 23.35 -19.43
N GLU A 414 26.76 23.23 -20.75
CA GLU A 414 26.85 24.35 -21.70
C GLU A 414 25.55 25.15 -21.81
N GLY A 415 24.47 24.71 -21.16
CA GLY A 415 23.16 25.38 -21.20
C GLY A 415 22.25 24.94 -22.35
N TYR A 416 22.56 23.82 -23.02
CA TYR A 416 21.63 23.20 -23.96
C TYR A 416 20.51 22.50 -23.20
N VAL A 417 19.28 22.63 -23.69
CA VAL A 417 18.10 22.01 -23.08
C VAL A 417 17.75 20.76 -23.88
N PHE A 418 17.67 19.61 -23.23
CA PHE A 418 17.29 18.34 -23.83
C PHE A 418 16.01 17.83 -23.19
N PHE A 419 15.06 17.38 -23.99
CA PHE A 419 13.82 16.78 -23.49
C PHE A 419 13.33 15.65 -24.38
N GLY A 420 12.77 14.64 -23.75
CA GLY A 420 12.16 13.50 -24.44
C GLY A 420 10.75 13.79 -24.92
N SER A 421 10.29 12.93 -25.82
CA SER A 421 8.90 12.88 -26.29
C SER A 421 8.47 11.43 -26.42
N ALA A 422 7.17 11.19 -26.38
CA ALA A 422 6.60 9.86 -26.50
C ALA A 422 6.65 9.32 -27.94
N GLU A 423 6.62 10.21 -28.93
CA GLU A 423 6.45 9.84 -30.34
C GLU A 423 7.54 10.41 -31.26
N ASN A 424 8.28 11.45 -30.84
CA ASN A 424 9.22 12.18 -31.69
C ASN A 424 10.70 12.05 -31.31
N GLY A 425 11.05 11.18 -30.36
CA GLY A 425 12.43 10.96 -29.92
C GLY A 425 12.94 12.01 -28.93
N LEU A 426 14.23 12.33 -29.05
CA LEU A 426 14.90 13.33 -28.23
C LEU A 426 14.99 14.66 -28.97
N ILE A 427 14.57 15.75 -28.32
CA ILE A 427 14.73 17.11 -28.84
C ILE A 427 15.81 17.84 -28.03
N GLY A 428 16.70 18.52 -28.74
CA GLY A 428 17.72 19.41 -28.18
C GLY A 428 17.49 20.84 -28.62
N PHE A 429 17.56 21.78 -27.70
CA PHE A 429 17.38 23.21 -27.93
C PHE A 429 18.63 23.98 -27.49
N ASN A 430 19.07 24.91 -28.35
CA ASN A 430 20.11 25.87 -28.03
C ASN A 430 19.50 27.26 -27.79
N PRO A 431 19.40 27.72 -26.53
CA PRO A 431 18.88 29.04 -26.19
C PRO A 431 19.68 30.21 -26.79
N SER A 432 20.98 30.03 -27.08
CA SER A 432 21.84 31.10 -27.59
C SER A 432 21.61 31.41 -29.07
N THR A 433 21.23 30.40 -29.87
CA THR A 433 21.00 30.51 -31.31
C THR A 433 19.53 30.35 -31.68
N ASN A 434 18.67 30.05 -30.71
CA ASN A 434 17.26 29.72 -30.92
C ASN A 434 17.06 28.63 -31.97
N SER A 435 17.87 27.56 -31.88
CA SER A 435 17.85 26.46 -32.85
C SER A 435 17.57 25.13 -32.19
N PHE A 436 16.81 24.28 -32.89
CA PHE A 436 16.50 22.93 -32.46
C PHE A 436 17.28 21.89 -33.25
N ASN A 437 17.46 20.73 -32.63
CA ASN A 437 17.85 19.50 -33.29
C ASN A 437 17.03 18.34 -32.70
N ARG A 438 16.90 17.25 -33.44
CA ARG A 438 16.11 16.09 -33.03
C ARG A 438 16.84 14.80 -33.41
N ILE A 439 16.78 13.83 -32.50
CA ILE A 439 17.28 12.48 -32.70
C ILE A 439 16.09 11.51 -32.61
N THR A 440 15.98 10.61 -33.58
CA THR A 440 14.88 9.65 -33.73
C THR A 440 15.42 8.28 -34.19
N GLU A 441 14.53 7.33 -34.44
CA GLU A 441 14.87 6.02 -35.00
C GLU A 441 15.51 6.12 -36.40
N GLY A 442 16.32 5.10 -36.73
CA GLY A 442 16.91 4.90 -38.04
C GLY A 442 18.29 5.53 -38.24
N SER A 443 19.08 4.87 -39.09
CA SER A 443 20.43 5.30 -39.46
C SER A 443 20.42 6.70 -40.09
N GLY A 444 21.28 7.59 -39.60
CA GLY A 444 21.38 8.99 -40.05
C GLY A 444 20.55 9.97 -39.22
N ASN A 445 19.62 9.48 -38.38
CA ASN A 445 18.78 10.31 -37.51
C ASN A 445 19.15 10.19 -36.02
N GLY A 446 20.32 9.63 -35.71
CA GLY A 446 20.78 9.33 -34.35
C GLY A 446 20.47 7.90 -33.88
N ASN A 447 19.58 7.19 -34.57
CA ASN A 447 19.36 5.74 -34.43
C ASN A 447 18.98 5.31 -33.00
N LEU A 448 17.98 5.96 -32.43
CA LEU A 448 17.39 5.53 -31.16
C LEU A 448 16.77 4.12 -31.29
N PRO A 449 16.77 3.30 -30.23
CA PRO A 449 16.01 2.05 -30.19
C PRO A 449 14.51 2.28 -30.33
N SER A 450 13.99 3.35 -29.74
CA SER A 450 12.59 3.77 -29.85
C SER A 450 12.47 5.29 -29.87
N THR A 451 11.47 5.82 -30.57
CA THR A 451 11.10 7.25 -30.46
C THR A 451 10.51 7.62 -29.11
N ASP A 452 10.10 6.64 -28.31
CA ASP A 452 9.49 6.83 -27.01
C ASP A 452 10.55 7.02 -25.91
N VAL A 453 10.99 8.26 -25.72
CA VAL A 453 12.05 8.66 -24.77
C VAL A 453 11.42 9.01 -23.43
N ARG A 454 11.82 8.32 -22.35
CA ARG A 454 11.17 8.42 -21.03
C ARG A 454 12.03 9.05 -19.95
N SER A 455 13.35 8.92 -20.05
CA SER A 455 14.28 9.42 -19.02
C SER A 455 15.58 9.92 -19.63
N LEU A 456 16.16 10.93 -18.98
CA LEU A 456 17.39 11.58 -19.41
C LEU A 456 18.32 11.77 -18.22
N ALA A 457 19.62 11.56 -18.41
CA ALA A 457 20.61 11.86 -17.38
C ALA A 457 21.96 12.26 -17.98
N PHE A 458 22.56 13.32 -17.46
CA PHE A 458 23.96 13.63 -17.78
C PHE A 458 24.90 12.90 -16.81
N ASP A 459 25.93 12.26 -17.35
CA ASP A 459 27.03 11.76 -16.53
C ASP A 459 28.05 12.86 -16.17
N ASN A 460 29.05 12.50 -15.37
CA ASN A 460 30.10 13.43 -14.95
C ASN A 460 30.98 13.95 -16.10
N ASN A 461 30.97 13.28 -17.26
CA ASN A 461 31.67 13.68 -18.48
C ASN A 461 30.76 14.48 -19.43
N ASN A 462 29.57 14.89 -18.96
CA ASN A 462 28.57 15.62 -19.74
C ASN A 462 28.07 14.84 -20.96
N ARG A 463 28.02 13.51 -20.86
CA ARG A 463 27.36 12.65 -21.84
C ARG A 463 25.91 12.44 -21.43
N LEU A 464 25.00 12.64 -22.37
CA LEU A 464 23.58 12.40 -22.17
C LEU A 464 23.26 10.90 -22.35
N TRP A 465 22.76 10.29 -21.30
CA TRP A 465 22.12 8.97 -21.31
C TRP A 465 20.64 9.15 -21.61
N ILE A 466 20.13 8.34 -22.55
CA ILE A 466 18.76 8.43 -23.06
C ILE A 466 18.10 7.09 -22.80
N GLY A 467 17.15 7.05 -21.87
CA GLY A 467 16.36 5.84 -21.60
C GLY A 467 15.09 5.85 -22.45
N THR A 468 14.98 4.88 -23.35
CA THR A 468 13.80 4.68 -24.21
C THR A 468 12.91 3.57 -23.67
N ARG A 469 11.73 3.37 -24.28
CA ARG A 469 10.86 2.23 -23.94
C ARG A 469 11.50 0.85 -24.22
N GLU A 470 12.54 0.81 -25.05
CA GLU A 470 13.28 -0.42 -25.39
C GLU A 470 14.65 -0.53 -24.71
N GLY A 471 14.96 0.37 -23.77
CA GLY A 471 16.25 0.43 -23.08
C GLY A 471 17.04 1.68 -23.39
#